data_AF-A0A8R2JTB6-F1
#
_entry.id   AF-A0A8R2JTB6-F1
#
_cell.length_a   1.000
_cell.length_b   1.000
_cell.length_c   1.000
_cell.angle_alpha   90.00
_cell.angle_beta   90.00
_cell.angle_gamma   90.00
#
_symmetry.space_group_name_H-M   'P 1'
#
loop_
_entity.id
_entity.type
_entity.pdbx_description
1 polymer ?
#
loop_
_entity_poly.entity_id
_entity_poly.type
_entity_poly.pdbx_seq_one_letter_code
_entity_poly.pdbx_strand_id
1 'polypeptide(L)'
;MPVCVYEGCFSGSKRQDKKQIPGVHLHTFPKHPELRQKWLQQIQKGTTIKYVNFEKDVVCSLHFSAHHMKEKSYAQKVAGYSPVNNRRLKPDAIPLSVEGIDYDDIPYLRSPLVTTPSGVFSITHFEESSSNKNVQHIYIDKVGEYIISPSGIFTISPIENAGNKKCRVKLFTGDNENVQHNELGLFYSRRHNGYQRKIDMLCFDETYISKRICFDKKNEQVIGPHKSVQTVIARGLTNNWKQPIYYNFDERMTKEILYKIIEELSEIGFNVVGIVSDSGSTNVGLWKSLDISIDNTSFEHPKTNARIHVFADVPHLLKLARNHLLDSGFILPNGKFIGKNILHELLNINYGKDYKFAHKLSERHLFVEGSGRMNVRLAANVFSNSVSKAIAYCGEKNYLDKYNWKEVII
;
A
#
# COMPACT_ATOMS: atom_id res chain seq x y z
N MET A 1 -21.89 -33.02 8.97
CA MET A 1 -21.79 -31.90 8.00
C MET A 1 -20.52 -31.14 8.32
N PRO A 2 -19.70 -30.80 7.33
CA PRO A 2 -18.46 -30.07 7.59
C PRO A 2 -18.80 -28.68 8.15
N VAL A 3 -18.03 -28.24 9.14
CA VAL A 3 -18.16 -26.93 9.79
C VAL A 3 -16.97 -26.09 9.38
N CYS A 4 -17.14 -24.77 9.28
CA CYS A 4 -16.05 -23.86 8.98
C CYS A 4 -14.89 -24.00 9.99
N VAL A 5 -13.66 -24.00 9.48
CA VAL A 5 -12.43 -24.16 10.28
C VAL A 5 -12.08 -22.93 11.13
N TYR A 6 -12.64 -21.75 10.85
CA TYR A 6 -12.35 -20.53 11.60
C TYR A 6 -12.87 -20.61 13.04
N GLU A 7 -12.04 -20.19 13.99
CA GLU A 7 -12.39 -20.13 15.41
C GLU A 7 -13.61 -19.21 15.62
N GLY A 8 -14.63 -19.71 16.33
CA GLY A 8 -15.88 -18.96 16.54
C GLY A 8 -16.84 -18.92 15.35
N CYS A 9 -16.51 -19.52 14.20
CA CYS A 9 -17.41 -19.62 13.07
C CYS A 9 -18.27 -20.89 13.15
N PHE A 10 -19.60 -20.72 13.09
CA PHE A 10 -20.56 -21.83 13.19
C PHE A 10 -21.22 -22.16 11.85
N SER A 11 -20.72 -21.63 10.74
CA SER A 11 -21.25 -21.95 9.40
C SER A 11 -21.11 -23.44 9.11
N GLY A 12 -22.21 -24.09 8.67
CA GLY A 12 -22.28 -25.54 8.46
C GLY A 12 -22.73 -26.34 9.68
N SER A 13 -22.87 -25.71 10.85
CA SER A 13 -23.38 -26.33 12.07
C SER A 13 -24.90 -26.50 12.06
N LYS A 14 -25.40 -27.60 12.64
CA LYS A 14 -26.85 -27.90 12.80
C LYS A 14 -27.41 -27.50 14.18
N ARG A 15 -26.68 -26.74 14.99
CA ARG A 15 -27.18 -26.39 16.33
C ARG A 15 -28.38 -25.42 16.22
N GLN A 16 -29.42 -25.70 17.00
CA GLN A 16 -30.70 -24.96 16.97
C GLN A 16 -30.64 -23.62 17.72
N ASP A 17 -29.63 -23.42 18.57
CA ASP A 17 -29.40 -22.24 19.41
C ASP A 17 -28.80 -21.03 18.65
N LYS A 18 -28.38 -21.20 17.39
CA LYS A 18 -27.78 -20.14 16.58
C LYS A 18 -28.49 -19.96 15.24
N LYS A 19 -28.85 -18.71 14.92
CA LYS A 19 -29.45 -18.34 13.63
C LYS A 19 -28.50 -18.71 12.48
N GLN A 20 -28.95 -19.56 11.56
CA GLN A 20 -28.22 -19.84 10.33
C GLN A 20 -28.24 -18.61 9.41
N ILE A 21 -27.09 -18.22 8.89
CA ILE A 21 -26.98 -17.12 7.94
C ILE A 21 -27.36 -17.65 6.54
N PRO A 22 -28.44 -17.17 5.91
CA PRO A 22 -28.85 -17.63 4.59
C PRO A 22 -27.83 -17.24 3.52
N GLY A 23 -27.53 -18.15 2.59
CA GLY A 23 -26.66 -17.89 1.44
C GLY A 23 -25.16 -18.14 1.64
N VAL A 24 -24.74 -18.66 2.80
CA VAL A 24 -23.34 -19.04 3.05
C VAL A 24 -23.02 -20.39 2.40
N HIS A 25 -21.91 -20.45 1.65
CA HIS A 25 -21.40 -21.68 1.04
C HIS A 25 -20.11 -22.13 1.74
N LEU A 26 -19.85 -23.44 1.74
CA LEU A 26 -18.65 -24.03 2.30
C LEU A 26 -17.70 -24.44 1.17
N HIS A 27 -16.46 -23.96 1.24
CA HIS A 27 -15.42 -24.21 0.26
C HIS A 27 -14.37 -25.17 0.82
N THR A 28 -14.02 -26.19 0.06
CA THR A 28 -12.92 -27.10 0.39
C THR A 28 -11.58 -26.46 0.09
N PHE A 29 -10.52 -26.96 0.74
CA PHE A 29 -9.17 -26.45 0.50
C PHE A 29 -8.72 -26.69 -0.96
N PRO A 30 -7.91 -25.77 -1.54
CA PRO A 30 -7.37 -25.93 -2.87
C PRO A 30 -6.51 -27.19 -3.04
N LYS A 31 -6.54 -27.74 -4.26
CA LYS A 31 -5.66 -28.86 -4.65
C LYS A 31 -4.19 -28.42 -4.83
N HIS A 32 -3.97 -27.17 -5.23
CA HIS A 32 -2.62 -26.64 -5.45
C HIS A 32 -1.87 -26.43 -4.11
N PRO A 33 -0.66 -27.01 -3.93
CA PRO A 33 0.08 -26.96 -2.68
C PRO A 33 0.39 -25.55 -2.18
N GLU A 34 0.80 -24.65 -3.07
CA GLU A 34 1.16 -23.26 -2.71
C GLU A 34 -0.04 -22.47 -2.19
N LEU A 35 -1.17 -22.52 -2.92
CA LEU A 35 -2.38 -21.80 -2.52
C LEU A 35 -2.96 -22.37 -1.22
N ARG A 36 -2.87 -23.69 -1.05
CA ARG A 36 -3.24 -24.37 0.19
C ARG A 36 -2.41 -23.91 1.38
N GLN A 37 -1.10 -23.72 1.21
CA GLN A 37 -0.23 -23.15 2.24
C GLN A 37 -0.62 -21.71 2.58
N LYS A 38 -0.95 -20.88 1.59
CA LYS A 38 -1.43 -19.51 1.84
C LYS A 38 -2.73 -19.48 2.63
N TRP A 39 -3.68 -20.37 2.34
CA TRP A 39 -4.91 -20.53 3.14
C TRP A 39 -4.59 -20.92 4.58
N LEU A 40 -3.70 -21.90 4.79
CA LEU A 40 -3.28 -22.29 6.14
C LEU A 40 -2.66 -21.12 6.89
N GLN A 41 -1.73 -20.38 6.27
CA GLN A 41 -1.07 -19.23 6.88
C GLN A 41 -2.09 -18.18 7.34
N GLN A 42 -3.11 -17.88 6.52
CA GLN A 42 -4.17 -16.92 6.89
C GLN A 42 -5.03 -17.39 8.05
N ILE A 43 -5.40 -18.67 8.06
CA ILE A 43 -6.23 -19.26 9.11
C ILE A 43 -5.48 -19.29 10.45
N GLN A 44 -4.19 -19.58 10.43
CA GLN A 44 -3.35 -19.66 11.63
C GLN A 44 -2.91 -18.30 12.16
N LYS A 45 -3.01 -17.24 11.33
CA LYS A 45 -2.56 -15.91 11.70
C LYS A 45 -3.48 -15.32 12.78
N GLY A 46 -2.94 -15.16 13.99
CA GLY A 46 -3.66 -14.58 15.12
C GLY A 46 -4.64 -15.54 15.79
N THR A 47 -4.61 -16.84 15.48
CA THR A 47 -5.55 -17.84 16.02
C THR A 47 -4.86 -18.90 16.85
N THR A 48 -5.65 -19.68 17.61
CA THR A 48 -5.14 -20.82 18.40
C THR A 48 -5.11 -22.14 17.60
N ILE A 49 -5.49 -22.10 16.32
CA ILE A 49 -5.64 -23.27 15.46
C ILE A 49 -4.27 -23.80 15.04
N LYS A 50 -3.82 -24.92 15.63
CA LYS A 50 -2.51 -25.52 15.31
C LYS A 50 -2.56 -26.53 14.17
N TYR A 51 -3.70 -27.18 13.96
CA TYR A 51 -3.85 -28.28 13.00
C TYR A 51 -5.09 -28.09 12.14
N VAL A 52 -4.93 -28.26 10.84
CA VAL A 52 -6.00 -28.21 9.83
C VAL A 52 -5.85 -29.41 8.91
N ASN A 53 -6.92 -30.18 8.74
CA ASN A 53 -7.00 -31.30 7.82
C ASN A 53 -7.49 -30.83 6.45
N PHE A 54 -6.58 -30.76 5.48
CA PHE A 54 -6.87 -30.26 4.13
C PHE A 54 -7.92 -31.07 3.33
N GLU A 55 -8.23 -32.30 3.74
CA GLU A 55 -9.21 -33.15 3.04
C GLU A 55 -10.63 -33.02 3.62
N LYS A 56 -10.73 -32.73 4.92
CA LYS A 56 -12.01 -32.73 5.66
C LYS A 56 -12.49 -31.34 6.03
N ASP A 57 -11.56 -30.41 6.25
CA ASP A 57 -11.89 -29.06 6.70
C ASP A 57 -12.34 -28.17 5.54
N VAL A 58 -13.21 -27.21 5.87
CA VAL A 58 -13.81 -26.28 4.92
C VAL A 58 -13.77 -24.86 5.46
N VAL A 59 -13.77 -23.89 4.55
CA VAL A 59 -13.86 -22.46 4.87
C VAL A 59 -15.16 -21.92 4.28
N CYS A 60 -15.95 -21.19 5.08
CA CYS A 60 -17.19 -20.62 4.58
C CYS A 60 -16.95 -19.33 3.79
N SER A 61 -17.90 -19.00 2.92
CA SER A 61 -17.81 -17.83 2.03
C SER A 61 -17.77 -16.47 2.75
N LEU A 62 -18.03 -16.41 4.07
CA LEU A 62 -17.90 -15.20 4.87
C LEU A 62 -16.43 -14.78 5.11
N HIS A 63 -15.50 -15.73 5.04
CA HIS A 63 -14.07 -15.47 5.23
C HIS A 63 -13.36 -15.09 3.92
N PHE A 64 -14.11 -14.64 2.92
CA PHE A 64 -13.56 -14.17 1.65
C PHE A 64 -14.16 -12.81 1.34
N SER A 65 -13.31 -11.87 0.92
CA SER A 65 -13.77 -10.57 0.43
C SER A 65 -14.64 -10.74 -0.83
N ALA A 66 -15.54 -9.78 -1.08
CA ALA A 66 -16.44 -9.82 -2.23
C ALA A 66 -15.71 -9.97 -3.57
N HIS A 67 -14.50 -9.42 -3.69
CA HIS A 67 -13.70 -9.50 -4.91
C HIS A 67 -13.07 -10.88 -5.16
N HIS A 68 -13.02 -11.77 -4.15
CA HIS A 68 -12.56 -13.15 -4.29
C HIS A 68 -13.64 -14.09 -4.88
N MET A 69 -14.89 -13.63 -4.94
CA MET A 69 -15.98 -14.38 -5.56
C MET A 69 -15.98 -14.19 -7.08
N LYS A 70 -16.26 -15.25 -7.85
CA LYS A 70 -16.45 -15.14 -9.29
C LYS A 70 -17.71 -14.36 -9.58
N GLU A 71 -17.62 -13.30 -10.37
CA GLU A 71 -18.79 -12.58 -10.85
C GLU A 71 -19.53 -13.38 -11.94
N LYS A 72 -20.86 -13.20 -12.00
CA LYS A 72 -21.65 -13.72 -13.14
C LYS A 72 -21.39 -12.86 -14.36
N SER A 73 -21.37 -13.48 -15.53
CA SER A 73 -21.34 -12.72 -16.78
C SER A 73 -22.59 -11.84 -16.90
N TYR A 74 -22.50 -10.75 -17.65
CA TYR A 74 -23.64 -9.86 -17.90
C TYR A 74 -24.86 -10.61 -18.43
N ALA A 75 -24.65 -11.54 -19.38
CA ALA A 75 -25.71 -12.39 -19.93
C ALA A 75 -26.42 -13.24 -18.85
N GLN A 76 -25.68 -13.78 -17.87
CA GLN A 76 -26.24 -14.58 -16.77
C GLN A 76 -27.03 -13.73 -15.76
N LYS A 77 -26.66 -12.46 -15.57
CA LYS A 77 -27.41 -11.51 -14.72
C LYS A 77 -28.74 -11.14 -15.37
N VAL A 78 -28.75 -10.87 -16.67
CA VAL A 78 -29.96 -10.50 -17.42
C VAL A 78 -30.94 -11.67 -17.54
N ALA A 79 -30.45 -12.90 -17.69
CA ALA A 79 -31.28 -14.09 -17.85
C ALA A 79 -31.78 -14.73 -16.52
N GLY A 80 -31.60 -14.07 -15.37
CA GLY A 80 -32.17 -14.52 -14.09
C GLY A 80 -31.68 -15.88 -13.58
N TYR A 81 -30.47 -16.32 -13.96
CA TYR A 81 -29.95 -17.65 -13.63
C TYR A 81 -29.83 -17.89 -12.11
N SER A 82 -30.40 -18.99 -11.63
CA SER A 82 -30.25 -19.52 -10.26
C SER A 82 -28.91 -20.25 -10.07
N PRO A 83 -28.24 -20.17 -8.89
CA PRO A 83 -28.64 -19.48 -7.67
C PRO A 83 -28.37 -17.97 -7.70
N VAL A 84 -29.23 -17.17 -7.07
CA VAL A 84 -29.14 -15.69 -7.04
C VAL A 84 -27.77 -15.19 -6.55
N ASN A 85 -27.23 -15.81 -5.50
CA ASN A 85 -25.93 -15.47 -4.92
C ASN A 85 -24.79 -16.31 -5.52
N ASN A 86 -23.62 -15.69 -5.74
CA ASN A 86 -22.45 -16.39 -6.23
C ASN A 86 -21.84 -17.29 -5.16
N ARG A 87 -21.67 -18.57 -5.51
CA ARG A 87 -21.17 -19.62 -4.60
C ARG A 87 -19.77 -20.11 -4.96
N ARG A 88 -19.09 -19.49 -5.93
CA ARG A 88 -17.80 -19.98 -6.45
C ARG A 88 -16.70 -18.95 -6.24
N LEU A 89 -15.59 -19.40 -5.65
CA LEU A 89 -14.37 -18.63 -5.52
C LEU A 89 -13.62 -18.53 -6.86
N LYS A 90 -12.86 -17.44 -7.03
CA LYS A 90 -11.84 -17.34 -8.08
C LYS A 90 -10.71 -18.35 -7.83
N PRO A 91 -9.98 -18.79 -8.87
CA PRO A 91 -8.94 -19.82 -8.72
C PRO A 91 -7.78 -19.41 -7.79
N ASP A 92 -7.56 -18.12 -7.62
CA ASP A 92 -6.51 -17.47 -6.84
C ASP A 92 -7.01 -16.91 -5.50
N ALA A 93 -8.29 -17.11 -5.16
CA ALA A 93 -8.88 -16.58 -3.93
C ALA A 93 -8.18 -17.13 -2.68
N ILE A 94 -7.87 -16.25 -1.73
CA ILE A 94 -7.30 -16.57 -0.43
C ILE A 94 -8.26 -16.06 0.66
N PRO A 95 -8.52 -16.82 1.73
CA PRO A 95 -9.39 -16.35 2.79
C PRO A 95 -8.73 -15.21 3.58
N LEU A 96 -9.55 -14.34 4.14
CA LEU A 96 -9.17 -13.27 5.04
C LEU A 96 -8.67 -13.86 6.36
N SER A 97 -7.71 -13.23 7.02
CA SER A 97 -7.33 -13.60 8.41
C SER A 97 -8.51 -13.50 9.38
N VAL A 98 -8.38 -14.02 10.61
CA VAL A 98 -9.42 -13.85 11.66
C VAL A 98 -9.72 -12.38 11.95
N GLU A 99 -8.75 -11.50 11.72
CA GLU A 99 -8.88 -10.05 11.86
C GLU A 99 -9.53 -9.37 10.63
N GLY A 100 -9.92 -10.14 9.61
CA GLY A 100 -10.56 -9.64 8.39
C GLY A 100 -9.60 -9.02 7.36
N ILE A 101 -8.29 -9.16 7.55
CA ILE A 101 -7.26 -8.61 6.66
C ILE A 101 -7.03 -9.55 5.48
N ASP A 102 -6.96 -8.98 4.27
CA ASP A 102 -6.67 -9.72 3.04
C ASP A 102 -5.19 -10.16 2.97
N TYR A 103 -4.91 -11.28 2.29
CA TYR A 103 -3.54 -11.79 2.15
C TYR A 103 -2.62 -10.78 1.48
N ASP A 104 -3.10 -10.11 0.43
CA ASP A 104 -2.28 -9.15 -0.33
C ASP A 104 -2.11 -7.81 0.40
N ASP A 105 -2.93 -7.53 1.43
CA ASP A 105 -2.86 -6.33 2.26
C ASP A 105 -1.94 -6.50 3.47
N ILE A 106 -1.35 -7.68 3.66
CA ILE A 106 -0.39 -7.92 4.73
C ILE A 106 0.92 -7.20 4.42
N PRO A 107 1.39 -6.29 5.29
CA PRO A 107 2.70 -5.69 5.14
C PRO A 107 3.76 -6.80 5.17
N TYR A 108 4.50 -6.96 4.08
CA TYR A 108 5.69 -7.81 4.06
C TYR A 108 6.60 -7.36 5.22
N LEU A 109 6.79 -8.22 6.23
CA LEU A 109 7.89 -8.06 7.18
C LEU A 109 9.16 -8.11 6.34
N ARG A 110 9.82 -6.95 6.18
CA ARG A 110 11.11 -6.88 5.50
C ARG A 110 12.09 -7.68 6.35
N SER A 111 12.81 -8.60 5.71
CA SER A 111 13.93 -9.29 6.30
C SER A 111 14.88 -8.28 6.96
N PRO A 112 15.52 -8.60 8.10
CA PRO A 112 16.48 -7.71 8.80
C PRO A 112 17.76 -7.43 7.99
N LEU A 113 17.82 -7.92 6.75
CA LEU A 113 18.90 -7.74 5.80
C LEU A 113 18.41 -6.81 4.70
N VAL A 114 18.97 -5.60 4.68
CA VAL A 114 18.75 -4.64 3.60
C VAL A 114 19.85 -4.86 2.57
N THR A 115 19.47 -5.28 1.37
CA THR A 115 20.42 -5.46 0.26
C THR A 115 20.34 -4.23 -0.63
N THR A 116 21.46 -3.52 -0.79
CA THR A 116 21.59 -2.43 -1.77
C THR A 116 22.73 -2.75 -2.75
N PRO A 117 22.86 -2.03 -3.88
CA PRO A 117 24.00 -2.17 -4.78
C PRO A 117 25.36 -1.93 -4.10
N SER A 118 25.39 -1.30 -2.92
CA SER A 118 26.59 -1.03 -2.13
C SER A 118 26.90 -2.11 -1.08
N GLY A 119 26.06 -3.15 -0.94
CA GLY A 119 26.31 -4.27 -0.02
C GLY A 119 25.07 -4.78 0.72
N VAL A 120 25.28 -5.82 1.54
CA VAL A 120 24.28 -6.40 2.45
C VAL A 120 24.47 -5.80 3.83
N PHE A 121 23.47 -5.09 4.34
CA PHE A 121 23.48 -4.49 5.66
C PHE A 121 22.63 -5.34 6.61
N SER A 122 23.22 -5.74 7.74
CA SER A 122 22.48 -6.39 8.83
C SER A 122 22.01 -5.33 9.83
N ILE A 123 20.71 -5.33 10.12
CA ILE A 123 20.15 -4.51 11.20
C ILE A 123 20.36 -5.29 12.49
N THR A 124 21.38 -4.94 13.29
CA THR A 124 21.59 -5.52 14.61
C THR A 124 20.61 -4.90 15.61
N HIS A 125 19.60 -5.67 16.02
CA HIS A 125 18.81 -5.35 17.21
C HIS A 125 19.68 -5.58 18.46
N PHE A 126 19.71 -4.62 19.38
CA PHE A 126 20.18 -4.86 20.75
C PHE A 126 19.17 -5.79 21.43
N GLU A 127 19.63 -6.94 21.91
CA GLU A 127 18.80 -7.87 22.68
C GLU A 127 18.44 -7.24 24.02
N GLU A 128 17.14 -7.06 24.28
CA GLU A 128 16.62 -7.04 25.65
C GLU A 128 15.81 -8.32 25.89
N SER A 129 16.32 -9.09 26.84
CA SER A 129 15.77 -10.32 27.35
C SER A 129 14.41 -10.12 28.04
N SER A 130 13.47 -10.99 27.65
CA SER A 130 12.36 -11.53 28.45
C SER A 130 11.19 -10.64 28.93
N SER A 131 10.00 -11.16 28.60
CA SER A 131 8.71 -11.03 29.27
C SER A 131 7.97 -9.69 29.21
N ASN A 132 7.10 -9.55 28.20
CA ASN A 132 5.67 -9.39 28.48
C ASN A 132 4.82 -9.72 27.24
N LYS A 133 3.98 -10.76 27.41
CA LYS A 133 2.88 -11.11 26.51
C LYS A 133 1.74 -10.10 26.70
N ASN A 134 0.92 -9.98 25.66
CA ASN A 134 -0.33 -9.21 25.52
C ASN A 134 -0.16 -7.77 25.01
N VAL A 135 -0.24 -7.62 23.69
CA VAL A 135 -0.74 -6.40 23.07
C VAL A 135 -1.79 -6.81 22.02
N GLN A 136 -3.06 -6.65 22.37
CA GLN A 136 -4.17 -6.64 21.41
C GLN A 136 -4.17 -5.28 20.69
N HIS A 137 -4.12 -5.32 19.36
CA HIS A 137 -4.31 -4.14 18.52
C HIS A 137 -5.82 -3.86 18.42
N ILE A 138 -6.28 -2.78 19.06
CA ILE A 138 -7.65 -2.28 18.89
C ILE A 138 -7.61 -1.25 17.77
N TYR A 139 -8.20 -1.60 16.64
CA TYR A 139 -8.57 -0.64 15.60
C TYR A 139 -9.83 0.09 16.04
N ILE A 140 -9.76 1.43 16.11
CA ILE A 140 -10.91 2.27 16.47
C ILE A 140 -11.41 2.92 15.19
N ASP A 141 -12.57 2.47 14.73
CA ASP A 141 -13.38 3.21 13.76
C ASP A 141 -14.71 3.60 14.43
N LYS A 142 -14.92 4.92 14.52
CA LYS A 142 -16.18 5.66 14.76
C LYS A 142 -16.65 5.86 16.21
N VAL A 143 -16.75 7.15 16.56
CA VAL A 143 -17.32 7.69 17.81
C VAL A 143 -18.84 7.83 17.62
N GLY A 144 -19.65 7.31 18.56
CA GLY A 144 -21.04 7.78 18.72
C GLY A 144 -22.17 6.80 19.04
N GLU A 145 -22.02 5.47 19.03
CA GLU A 145 -23.13 4.56 19.40
C GLU A 145 -22.71 3.38 20.29
N TYR A 146 -23.69 2.88 21.07
CA TYR A 146 -23.57 1.86 22.12
C TYR A 146 -22.96 0.54 21.62
N ILE A 147 -22.02 -0.02 22.39
CA ILE A 147 -21.41 -1.32 22.10
C ILE A 147 -22.25 -2.42 22.76
N ILE A 148 -22.85 -3.30 21.96
CA ILE A 148 -23.44 -4.56 22.44
C ILE A 148 -22.41 -5.68 22.26
N SER A 149 -21.91 -6.22 23.37
CA SER A 149 -21.08 -7.44 23.40
C SER A 149 -21.90 -8.62 23.97
N PRO A 150 -21.48 -9.88 23.77
CA PRO A 150 -22.13 -11.04 24.40
C PRO A 150 -22.13 -11.01 25.94
N SER A 151 -21.34 -10.12 26.54
CA SER A 151 -21.15 -9.93 27.98
C SER A 151 -21.81 -8.66 28.53
N GLY A 152 -22.60 -7.93 27.74
CA GLY A 152 -23.36 -6.75 28.18
C GLY A 152 -23.24 -5.53 27.27
N ILE A 153 -24.09 -4.53 27.55
CA ILE A 153 -24.14 -3.23 26.88
C ILE A 153 -23.22 -2.25 27.62
N PHE A 154 -22.26 -1.66 26.91
CA PHE A 154 -21.33 -0.69 27.50
C PHE A 154 -21.60 0.71 26.95
N THR A 155 -21.80 1.67 27.86
CA THR A 155 -21.90 3.10 27.60
C THR A 155 -20.52 3.75 27.66
N ILE A 156 -20.21 4.57 26.65
CA ILE A 156 -19.01 5.41 26.63
C ILE A 156 -19.47 6.84 26.94
N SER A 157 -19.16 7.32 28.14
CA SER A 157 -19.31 8.74 28.52
C SER A 157 -18.00 9.50 28.28
N PRO A 158 -18.05 10.85 28.12
CA PRO A 158 -16.85 11.67 28.01
C PRO A 158 -16.03 11.53 29.28
N ILE A 159 -14.72 11.25 29.15
CA ILE A 159 -13.84 11.14 30.32
C ILE A 159 -13.53 12.56 30.80
N GLU A 160 -14.09 12.91 31.97
CA GLU A 160 -13.66 14.04 32.76
C GLU A 160 -12.21 13.84 33.26
N ASN A 161 -11.45 14.94 33.16
CA ASN A 161 -10.12 15.22 33.68
C ASN A 161 -9.42 14.12 34.51
N ALA A 162 -8.41 13.48 33.92
CA ALA A 162 -7.38 12.75 34.67
C ALA A 162 -5.99 12.85 34.02
N GLY A 163 -5.19 13.79 34.51
CA GLY A 163 -3.79 13.60 34.96
C GLY A 163 -2.67 13.07 34.04
N ASN A 164 -2.88 12.60 32.82
CA ASN A 164 -1.81 12.05 31.98
C ASN A 164 -1.83 12.63 30.55
N LYS A 165 -0.88 13.52 30.24
CA LYS A 165 -0.71 14.17 28.93
C LYS A 165 -0.43 13.14 27.82
N LYS A 166 -1.46 12.76 27.06
CA LYS A 166 -1.35 12.10 25.75
C LYS A 166 -0.97 13.14 24.69
N CYS A 167 0.08 12.94 23.92
CA CYS A 167 0.41 13.80 22.78
C CYS A 167 -0.55 13.51 21.62
N ARG A 168 -1.41 14.47 21.26
CA ARG A 168 -2.29 14.41 20.08
C ARG A 168 -1.60 15.17 18.93
N VAL A 169 -1.42 14.54 17.77
CA VAL A 169 -1.16 15.26 16.51
C VAL A 169 -2.51 15.71 15.98
N LYS A 170 -2.69 17.02 15.76
CA LYS A 170 -3.90 17.57 15.14
C LYS A 170 -3.76 17.41 13.62
N LEU A 171 -4.88 17.14 12.93
CA LEU A 171 -4.94 17.34 11.50
C LEU A 171 -4.91 18.84 11.22
N PHE A 172 -3.99 19.27 10.37
CA PHE A 172 -3.88 20.66 9.93
C PHE A 172 -4.70 20.86 8.66
N THR A 173 -5.54 21.89 8.67
CA THR A 173 -6.27 22.42 7.50
C THR A 173 -5.74 23.83 7.23
N GLY A 174 -5.58 24.21 5.96
CA GLY A 174 -4.91 25.46 5.57
C GLY A 174 -5.68 26.75 5.92
N ASP A 175 -6.98 26.67 6.22
CA ASP A 175 -7.80 27.86 6.49
C ASP A 175 -8.14 28.07 7.97
N ASN A 176 -8.17 29.36 8.35
CA ASN A 176 -8.58 29.89 9.65
C ASN A 176 -9.94 29.34 10.12
N GLU A 177 -9.95 28.81 11.34
CA GLU A 177 -11.04 28.69 12.34
C GLU A 177 -12.42 28.11 11.98
N ASN A 178 -12.82 27.89 10.72
CA ASN A 178 -14.23 27.52 10.43
C ASN A 178 -14.49 26.35 9.47
N VAL A 179 -13.49 25.53 9.11
CA VAL A 179 -13.77 24.18 8.59
C VAL A 179 -13.57 23.21 9.72
N GLN A 180 -14.67 22.66 10.22
CA GLN A 180 -14.73 21.93 11.47
C GLN A 180 -13.58 20.93 11.68
N HIS A 181 -12.95 21.10 12.84
CA HIS A 181 -12.04 20.16 13.47
C HIS A 181 -12.69 18.79 13.64
N ASN A 182 -12.54 17.91 12.66
CA ASN A 182 -12.74 16.49 12.88
C ASN A 182 -11.43 15.89 13.40
N GLU A 183 -11.43 15.64 14.70
CA GLU A 183 -10.38 14.97 15.45
C GLU A 183 -9.91 13.69 14.74
N LEU A 184 -8.66 13.67 14.27
CA LEU A 184 -7.88 12.44 14.14
C LEU A 184 -6.76 12.50 15.17
N GLY A 185 -7.12 12.23 16.42
CA GLY A 185 -6.17 11.99 17.49
C GLY A 185 -6.07 10.51 17.80
N LEU A 186 -4.89 9.92 17.61
CA LEU A 186 -4.25 9.00 18.57
C LEU A 186 -2.86 8.62 18.07
N PHE A 187 -1.84 9.31 18.57
CA PHE A 187 -0.53 8.69 18.66
C PHE A 187 -0.53 7.74 19.85
N TYR A 188 -0.52 6.43 19.57
CA TYR A 188 -0.15 5.46 20.59
C TYR A 188 1.37 5.49 20.73
N SER A 189 1.84 6.26 21.72
CA SER A 189 3.18 6.09 22.25
C SER A 189 3.03 5.93 23.74
N ARG A 190 3.16 4.69 24.22
CA ARG A 190 3.77 4.51 25.54
C ARG A 190 5.05 5.33 25.55
N ARG A 191 5.33 6.02 26.66
CA ARG A 191 6.71 6.39 26.99
C ARG A 191 7.51 5.08 26.93
N HIS A 192 8.19 4.84 25.82
CA HIS A 192 9.42 4.06 25.93
C HIS A 192 10.31 4.92 26.80
N ASN A 193 10.67 4.40 27.97
CA ASN A 193 11.58 5.04 28.93
C ASN A 193 13.02 5.05 28.36
N GLY A 194 13.18 5.67 27.19
CA GLY A 194 14.41 5.83 26.45
C GLY A 194 14.21 6.94 25.43
N TYR A 195 15.19 7.83 25.32
CA TYR A 195 15.23 9.03 24.48
C TYR A 195 15.26 8.73 22.96
N GLN A 196 14.54 7.71 22.48
CA GLN A 196 14.46 7.43 21.05
C GLN A 196 13.54 8.45 20.38
N ARG A 197 14.14 9.46 19.74
CA ARG A 197 13.45 10.36 18.82
C ARG A 197 12.71 9.52 17.78
N LYS A 198 11.44 9.80 17.57
CA LYS A 198 10.63 9.11 16.55
C LYS A 198 11.01 9.70 15.19
N ILE A 199 11.70 8.90 14.38
CA ILE A 199 12.25 9.33 13.09
C ILE A 199 11.21 9.10 12.02
N ASP A 200 10.87 10.17 11.30
CA ASP A 200 9.74 10.18 10.38
C ASP A 200 10.09 10.73 9.01
N MET A 201 9.35 10.25 8.02
CA MET A 201 9.32 10.76 6.66
C MET A 201 7.96 11.39 6.39
N LEU A 202 7.94 12.51 5.67
CA LEU A 202 6.70 13.09 5.16
C LEU A 202 6.52 12.68 3.70
N CYS A 203 5.32 12.23 3.35
CA CYS A 203 4.94 11.95 1.98
C CYS A 203 3.74 12.80 1.62
N PHE A 204 3.75 13.47 0.48
CA PHE A 204 2.61 14.28 0.06
C PHE A 204 2.36 14.19 -1.44
N ASP A 205 1.08 14.23 -1.80
CA ASP A 205 0.60 14.12 -3.18
C ASP A 205 -0.77 14.78 -3.32
N GLU A 206 -1.13 15.11 -4.57
CA GLU A 206 -2.41 15.68 -4.96
C GLU A 206 -3.35 14.59 -5.50
N THR A 207 -4.56 14.48 -4.94
CA THR A 207 -5.58 13.56 -5.44
C THR A 207 -6.71 14.34 -6.12
N TYR A 208 -6.96 14.07 -7.40
CA TYR A 208 -8.11 14.64 -8.12
C TYR A 208 -9.43 14.04 -7.63
N ILE A 209 -10.41 14.90 -7.38
CA ILE A 209 -11.73 14.53 -6.89
C ILE A 209 -12.83 14.94 -7.86
N SER A 210 -14.04 14.39 -7.67
CA SER A 210 -15.19 14.81 -8.45
C SER A 210 -15.58 16.25 -8.10
N LYS A 211 -15.69 17.12 -9.10
CA LYS A 211 -16.11 18.53 -8.96
C LYS A 211 -17.60 18.68 -8.63
N ARG A 212 -18.03 18.11 -7.51
CA ARG A 212 -19.40 18.17 -7.02
C ARG A 212 -19.47 19.12 -5.84
N ILE A 213 -20.62 19.78 -5.72
CA ILE A 213 -20.98 20.55 -4.54
C ILE A 213 -21.67 19.58 -3.58
N CYS A 214 -21.25 19.58 -2.32
CA CYS A 214 -21.80 18.75 -1.27
C CYS A 214 -22.28 19.65 -0.13
N PHE A 215 -23.44 19.36 0.45
CA PHE A 215 -23.90 20.04 1.66
C PHE A 215 -23.64 19.15 2.87
N ASP A 216 -22.80 19.63 3.78
CA ASP A 216 -22.49 19.00 5.05
C ASP A 216 -23.52 19.45 6.09
N LYS A 217 -24.54 18.62 6.29
CA LYS A 217 -25.66 18.90 7.20
C LYS A 217 -25.23 19.09 8.65
N LYS A 218 -24.20 18.38 9.10
CA LYS A 218 -23.75 18.44 10.50
C LYS A 218 -23.19 19.82 10.83
N ASN A 219 -22.56 20.42 9.83
CA ASN A 219 -21.76 21.63 9.98
C ASN A 219 -22.40 22.82 9.27
N GLU A 220 -23.58 22.58 8.69
CA GLU A 220 -24.38 23.55 7.93
C GLU A 220 -23.57 24.30 6.87
N GLN A 221 -22.61 23.62 6.24
CA GLN A 221 -21.70 24.22 5.26
C GLN A 221 -21.84 23.57 3.89
N VAL A 222 -21.62 24.38 2.85
CA VAL A 222 -21.49 23.90 1.48
C VAL A 222 -20.00 23.70 1.19
N ILE A 223 -19.62 22.49 0.78
CA ILE A 223 -18.26 22.10 0.42
C ILE A 223 -18.17 21.95 -1.09
N GLY A 224 -17.12 22.50 -1.69
CA GLY A 224 -16.88 22.43 -3.12
C GLY A 224 -17.62 23.50 -3.94
N PRO A 225 -17.47 23.45 -5.27
CA PRO A 225 -16.79 22.40 -6.03
C PRO A 225 -15.26 22.53 -5.96
N HIS A 226 -14.58 21.43 -5.65
CA HIS A 226 -13.12 21.36 -5.61
C HIS A 226 -12.57 20.44 -6.71
N LYS A 227 -11.36 20.72 -7.20
CA LYS A 227 -10.67 19.95 -8.24
C LYS A 227 -9.79 18.86 -7.64
N SER A 228 -9.04 19.17 -6.59
CA SER A 228 -8.06 18.27 -5.98
C SER A 228 -7.97 18.45 -4.47
N VAL A 229 -7.39 17.45 -3.81
CA VAL A 229 -7.05 17.47 -2.39
C VAL A 229 -5.55 17.22 -2.26
N GLN A 230 -4.84 18.18 -1.67
CA GLN A 230 -3.48 18.00 -1.23
C GLN A 230 -3.51 17.24 0.10
N THR A 231 -2.73 16.17 0.22
CA THR A 231 -2.62 15.41 1.49
C THR A 231 -1.16 15.23 1.87
N VAL A 232 -0.85 15.32 3.16
CA VAL A 232 0.46 14.97 3.74
C VAL A 232 0.26 13.86 4.74
N ILE A 233 1.08 12.82 4.63
CA ILE A 233 1.12 11.66 5.51
C ILE A 233 2.50 11.63 6.18
N ALA A 234 2.52 11.58 7.50
CA ALA A 234 3.72 11.19 8.24
C ALA A 234 3.81 9.67 8.30
N ARG A 235 5.02 9.16 8.10
CA ARG A 235 5.33 7.73 8.17
C ARG A 235 6.57 7.51 9.03
N GLY A 236 6.47 6.60 9.99
CA GLY A 236 7.63 6.19 10.77
C GLY A 236 8.67 5.52 9.88
N LEU A 237 9.93 5.96 9.99
CA LEU A 237 11.04 5.35 9.27
C LEU A 237 11.48 4.05 9.94
N THR A 238 11.59 4.06 11.27
CA THR A 238 12.01 2.91 12.08
C THR A 238 10.81 2.06 12.54
N ASN A 239 9.63 2.65 12.60
CA ASN A 239 8.42 2.04 13.14
C ASN A 239 7.33 1.96 12.06
N ASN A 240 6.59 0.85 12.03
CA ASN A 240 5.53 0.64 11.04
C ASN A 240 4.23 1.37 11.42
N TRP A 241 4.21 2.68 11.24
CA TRP A 241 3.01 3.50 11.38
C TRP A 241 2.96 4.56 10.28
N LYS A 242 1.74 4.99 9.96
CA LYS A 242 1.46 6.08 9.03
C LYS A 242 0.20 6.82 9.47
N GLN A 243 0.17 8.12 9.33
CA GLN A 243 -0.98 8.94 9.67
C GLN A 243 -1.09 10.14 8.73
N PRO A 244 -2.27 10.45 8.17
CA PRO A 244 -2.49 11.74 7.53
C PRO A 244 -2.37 12.84 8.60
N ILE A 245 -1.62 13.89 8.30
CA ILE A 245 -1.35 15.00 9.23
C ILE A 245 -1.83 16.34 8.69
N TYR A 246 -1.99 16.47 7.38
CA TYR A 246 -2.48 17.68 6.75
C TYR A 246 -3.29 17.33 5.52
N TYR A 247 -4.36 18.09 5.29
CA TYR A 247 -5.04 18.11 4.00
C TYR A 247 -5.61 19.50 3.72
N ASN A 248 -5.68 19.87 2.44
CA ASN A 248 -6.51 20.99 2.01
C ASN A 248 -7.01 20.81 0.57
N PHE A 249 -8.07 21.53 0.21
CA PHE A 249 -8.65 21.51 -1.12
C PHE A 249 -8.02 22.57 -2.03
N ASP A 250 -7.74 22.19 -3.28
CA ASP A 250 -7.22 23.06 -4.34
C ASP A 250 -5.97 23.88 -3.98
N GLU A 251 -5.29 23.50 -2.91
CA GLU A 251 -4.08 24.15 -2.40
C GLU A 251 -2.85 23.36 -2.82
N ARG A 252 -1.79 24.09 -3.17
CA ARG A 252 -0.50 23.51 -3.55
C ARG A 252 0.39 23.42 -2.33
N MET A 253 1.26 22.41 -2.26
CA MET A 253 2.28 22.37 -1.21
C MET A 253 3.28 23.53 -1.37
N THR A 254 3.31 24.44 -0.41
CA THR A 254 4.27 25.56 -0.36
C THR A 254 5.31 25.36 0.74
N LYS A 255 6.38 26.16 0.69
CA LYS A 255 7.46 26.12 1.69
C LYS A 255 6.93 26.45 3.08
N GLU A 256 6.01 27.42 3.15
CA GLU A 256 5.42 27.91 4.40
C GLU A 256 4.57 26.82 5.07
N ILE A 257 3.71 26.14 4.30
CA ILE A 257 2.88 25.03 4.79
C ILE A 257 3.78 23.89 5.27
N LEU A 258 4.78 23.52 4.46
CA LEU A 258 5.70 22.45 4.79
C LEU A 258 6.48 22.74 6.08
N TYR A 259 6.99 23.96 6.24
CA TYR A 259 7.75 24.36 7.42
C TYR A 259 6.87 24.35 8.66
N LYS A 260 5.64 24.87 8.57
CA LYS A 260 4.67 24.81 9.67
C LYS A 260 4.43 23.38 10.15
N ILE A 261 4.18 22.45 9.22
CA ILE A 261 3.97 21.03 9.53
C ILE A 261 5.19 20.43 10.24
N ILE A 262 6.40 20.71 9.73
CA ILE A 262 7.65 20.20 10.31
C ILE A 262 7.86 20.74 11.73
N GLU A 263 7.58 22.02 11.95
CA GLU A 263 7.68 22.65 13.27
C GLU A 263 6.71 22.04 14.28
N GLU A 264 5.45 21.86 13.90
CA GLU A 264 4.42 21.29 14.77
C GLU A 264 4.75 19.84 15.12
N LEU A 265 5.28 19.05 14.17
CA LEU A 265 5.77 17.70 14.46
C LEU A 265 6.97 17.70 15.41
N SER A 266 7.90 18.64 15.25
CA SER A 266 9.05 18.79 16.13
C SER A 266 8.65 19.15 17.56
N GLU A 267 7.64 19.99 17.75
CA GLU A 267 7.11 20.35 19.08
C GLU A 267 6.49 19.16 19.81
N ILE A 268 5.91 18.22 19.06
CA ILE A 268 5.32 17.00 19.59
C ILE A 268 6.39 15.95 19.92
N GLY A 269 7.61 16.09 19.39
CA GLY A 269 8.75 15.22 19.63
C GLY A 269 9.05 14.24 18.49
N PHE A 270 8.51 14.49 17.29
CA PHE A 270 8.89 13.77 16.07
C PHE A 270 10.05 14.46 15.37
N ASN A 271 10.95 13.68 14.79
CA ASN A 271 12.09 14.16 14.04
C ASN A 271 11.90 13.82 12.57
N VAL A 272 11.46 14.78 11.78
CA VAL A 272 11.33 14.64 10.33
C VAL A 272 12.73 14.67 9.72
N VAL A 273 13.15 13.58 9.07
CA VAL A 273 14.48 13.47 8.44
C VAL A 273 14.44 13.55 6.92
N GLY A 274 13.24 13.45 6.34
CA GLY A 274 13.09 13.61 4.91
C GLY A 274 11.66 13.76 4.44
N ILE A 275 11.54 14.23 3.21
CA ILE A 275 10.28 14.42 2.52
C ILE A 275 10.29 13.64 1.20
N VAL A 276 9.11 13.18 0.78
CA VAL A 276 8.90 12.46 -0.48
C VAL A 276 7.75 13.13 -1.23
N SER A 277 8.02 13.53 -2.46
CA SER A 277 7.00 14.08 -3.36
C SER A 277 7.12 13.47 -4.75
N ASP A 278 6.06 13.60 -5.55
CA ASP A 278 6.19 13.38 -6.99
C ASP A 278 7.05 14.47 -7.65
N SER A 279 7.36 14.30 -8.93
CA SER A 279 8.11 15.26 -9.74
C SER A 279 7.20 16.13 -10.61
N GLY A 280 5.96 16.40 -10.15
CA GLY A 280 5.05 17.33 -10.82
C GLY A 280 5.60 18.76 -10.83
N SER A 281 5.15 19.59 -11.77
CA SER A 281 5.65 20.97 -11.92
C SER A 281 5.50 21.81 -10.66
N THR A 282 4.42 21.61 -9.90
CA THR A 282 4.21 22.24 -8.59
C THR A 282 5.28 21.85 -7.58
N ASN A 283 5.53 20.54 -7.42
CA ASN A 283 6.50 20.02 -6.45
C ASN A 283 7.95 20.33 -6.85
N VAL A 284 8.26 20.38 -8.15
CA VAL A 284 9.54 20.89 -8.65
C VAL A 284 9.70 22.39 -8.32
N GLY A 285 8.61 23.16 -8.36
CA GLY A 285 8.60 24.55 -7.89
C GLY A 285 8.94 24.66 -6.40
N LEU A 286 8.38 23.77 -5.58
CA LEU A 286 8.72 23.67 -4.15
C LEU A 286 10.18 23.26 -3.92
N TRP A 287 10.72 22.32 -4.69
CA TRP A 287 12.14 21.96 -4.59
C TRP A 287 13.05 23.16 -4.85
N LYS A 288 12.72 23.98 -5.85
CA LYS A 288 13.46 25.21 -6.14
C LYS A 288 13.37 26.23 -5.01
N SER A 289 12.21 26.40 -4.37
CA SER A 289 12.07 27.33 -3.24
C SER A 289 12.77 26.86 -1.96
N LEU A 290 13.10 25.56 -1.88
CA LEU A 290 13.93 24.93 -0.86
C LEU A 290 15.42 24.87 -1.25
N ASP A 291 15.82 25.50 -2.35
CA ASP A 291 17.19 25.50 -2.89
C ASP A 291 17.75 24.09 -3.16
N ILE A 292 16.87 23.18 -3.58
CA ILE A 292 17.24 21.80 -3.94
C ILE A 292 17.74 21.76 -5.38
N SER A 293 18.93 21.19 -5.54
CA SER A 293 19.62 21.01 -6.81
C SER A 293 20.24 19.60 -6.87
N ILE A 294 20.97 19.32 -7.95
CA ILE A 294 21.72 18.06 -8.09
C ILE A 294 22.81 17.95 -7.01
N ASP A 295 23.43 19.09 -6.67
CA ASP A 295 24.50 19.15 -5.67
C ASP A 295 23.95 19.28 -4.24
N ASN A 296 22.79 19.92 -4.07
CA ASN A 296 22.15 20.12 -2.78
C ASN A 296 20.81 19.38 -2.68
N THR A 297 20.78 18.26 -1.95
CA THR A 297 19.60 17.37 -1.85
C THR A 297 18.88 17.46 -0.50
N SER A 298 19.18 18.49 0.30
CA SER A 298 18.58 18.69 1.61
C SER A 298 18.40 20.17 1.94
N PHE A 299 17.47 20.46 2.82
CA PHE A 299 17.28 21.78 3.41
C PHE A 299 17.35 21.68 4.95
N GLU A 300 17.55 22.83 5.61
CA GLU A 300 17.63 22.88 7.07
C GLU A 300 16.25 22.99 7.71
N HIS A 301 16.06 22.25 8.80
CA HIS A 301 14.86 22.32 9.62
C HIS A 301 14.71 23.74 10.21
N PRO A 302 13.54 24.37 10.12
CA PRO A 302 13.34 25.79 10.45
C PRO A 302 13.71 26.19 11.89
N LYS A 303 13.51 25.30 12.88
CA LYS A 303 13.89 25.53 14.29
C LYS A 303 15.19 24.87 14.77
N THR A 304 15.50 23.66 14.28
CA THR A 304 16.58 22.83 14.86
C THR A 304 17.85 22.80 14.01
N ASN A 305 17.81 23.36 12.79
CA ASN A 305 18.86 23.28 11.77
C ASN A 305 19.30 21.84 11.42
N ALA A 306 18.50 20.84 11.79
CA ALA A 306 18.71 19.46 11.36
C ALA A 306 18.47 19.35 9.84
N ARG A 307 19.25 18.54 9.13
CA ARG A 307 19.06 18.34 7.69
C ARG A 307 17.83 17.49 7.41
N ILE A 308 17.01 17.94 6.48
CA ILE A 308 15.85 17.22 5.95
C ILE A 308 16.12 16.92 4.48
N HIS A 309 16.20 15.64 4.14
CA HIS A 309 16.52 15.19 2.80
C HIS A 309 15.28 15.13 1.91
N VAL A 310 15.43 15.52 0.64
CA VAL A 310 14.34 15.49 -0.34
C VAL A 310 14.49 14.27 -1.25
N PHE A 311 13.43 13.48 -1.35
CA PHE A 311 13.37 12.31 -2.21
C PHE A 311 12.24 12.46 -3.23
N ALA A 312 12.51 12.01 -4.46
CA ALA A 312 11.48 11.84 -5.47
C ALA A 312 10.79 10.48 -5.31
N ASP A 313 9.52 10.38 -5.71
CA ASP A 313 8.80 9.11 -5.79
C ASP A 313 9.44 8.16 -6.81
N VAL A 314 10.17 7.16 -6.32
CA VAL A 314 10.91 6.18 -7.14
C VAL A 314 9.99 5.41 -8.11
N PRO A 315 8.83 4.87 -7.68
CA PRO A 315 7.81 4.36 -8.59
C PRO A 315 7.42 5.31 -9.73
N HIS A 316 7.33 6.62 -9.48
CA HIS A 316 7.07 7.61 -10.52
C HIS A 316 8.23 7.71 -11.51
N LEU A 317 9.46 7.83 -11.01
CA LEU A 317 10.67 7.89 -11.85
C LEU A 317 10.79 6.66 -12.76
N LEU A 318 10.48 5.46 -12.24
CA LEU A 318 10.51 4.21 -13.00
C LEU A 318 9.50 4.23 -14.16
N LYS A 319 8.30 4.76 -13.94
CA LYS A 319 7.29 4.93 -14.99
C LYS A 319 7.76 5.92 -16.06
N LEU A 320 8.35 7.05 -15.66
CA LEU A 320 8.88 8.06 -16.58
C LEU A 320 10.01 7.48 -17.43
N ALA A 321 11.00 6.82 -16.81
CA ALA A 321 12.09 6.16 -17.52
C ALA A 321 11.54 5.16 -18.55
N ARG A 322 10.55 4.36 -18.17
CA ARG A 322 9.91 3.42 -19.10
C ARG A 322 9.21 4.16 -20.24
N ASN A 323 8.45 5.22 -19.96
CA ASN A 323 7.75 5.96 -21.01
C ASN A 323 8.75 6.59 -22.00
N HIS A 324 9.84 7.18 -21.52
CA HIS A 324 10.92 7.69 -22.38
C HIS A 324 11.55 6.58 -23.24
N LEU A 325 11.82 5.41 -22.66
CA LEU A 325 12.33 4.25 -23.42
C LEU A 325 11.39 3.84 -24.56
N LEU A 326 10.08 3.88 -24.33
CA LEU A 326 9.07 3.46 -25.31
C LEU A 326 8.78 4.52 -26.39
N ASP A 327 8.80 5.80 -26.00
CA ASP A 327 8.44 6.91 -26.87
C ASP A 327 9.62 7.36 -27.73
N SER A 328 10.74 7.71 -27.09
CA SER A 328 11.92 8.31 -27.75
C SER A 328 13.16 7.41 -27.73
N GLY A 329 13.26 6.49 -26.77
CA GLY A 329 14.51 5.82 -26.44
C GLY A 329 15.49 6.72 -25.68
N PHE A 330 16.69 6.18 -25.44
CA PHE A 330 17.80 6.82 -24.77
C PHE A 330 19.02 6.90 -25.70
N ILE A 331 19.73 8.02 -25.63
CA ILE A 331 21.07 8.16 -26.23
C ILE A 331 22.04 8.14 -25.06
N LEU A 332 22.90 7.13 -25.04
CA LEU A 332 23.92 6.98 -24.01
C LEU A 332 25.09 7.97 -24.25
N PRO A 333 25.93 8.24 -23.22
CA PRO A 333 27.10 9.12 -23.37
C PRO A 333 28.08 8.67 -24.47
N ASN A 334 28.10 7.38 -24.80
CA ASN A 334 28.90 6.82 -25.90
C ASN A 334 28.25 7.01 -27.30
N GLY A 335 27.16 7.79 -27.39
CA GLY A 335 26.43 8.06 -28.63
C GLY A 335 25.51 6.92 -29.09
N LYS A 336 25.45 5.79 -28.37
CA LYS A 336 24.63 4.65 -28.77
C LYS A 336 23.18 4.83 -28.38
N PHE A 337 22.30 4.51 -29.32
CA PHE A 337 20.86 4.54 -29.13
C PHE A 337 20.33 3.23 -28.54
N ILE A 338 19.45 3.34 -27.55
CA ILE A 338 18.69 2.24 -26.94
C ILE A 338 17.21 2.61 -27.00
N GLY A 339 16.36 1.74 -27.56
CA GLY A 339 14.93 1.99 -27.60
C GLY A 339 14.10 0.72 -27.45
N LYS A 340 12.79 0.86 -27.67
CA LYS A 340 11.84 -0.26 -27.65
C LYS A 340 12.10 -1.36 -28.68
N ASN A 341 12.90 -1.08 -29.70
CA ASN A 341 13.27 -2.01 -30.77
C ASN A 341 13.89 -3.32 -30.24
N ILE A 342 14.79 -3.23 -29.26
CA ILE A 342 15.44 -4.40 -28.65
C ILE A 342 14.41 -5.28 -27.95
N LEU A 343 13.48 -4.66 -27.21
CA LEU A 343 12.40 -5.36 -26.52
C LEU A 343 11.40 -5.98 -27.49
N HIS A 344 11.13 -5.33 -28.61
CA HIS A 344 10.25 -5.84 -29.67
C HIS A 344 10.86 -7.09 -30.34
N GLU A 345 12.16 -7.08 -30.61
CA GLU A 345 12.87 -8.25 -31.16
C GLU A 345 12.88 -9.41 -30.17
N LEU A 346 13.10 -9.14 -28.87
CA LEU A 346 12.99 -10.14 -27.81
C LEU A 346 11.58 -10.75 -27.72
N LEU A 347 10.52 -9.96 -27.93
CA LEU A 347 9.16 -10.50 -28.01
C LEU A 347 8.96 -11.41 -29.22
N ASN A 348 9.46 -11.02 -30.39
CA ASN A 348 9.37 -11.82 -31.61
C ASN A 348 10.09 -13.16 -31.44
N ILE A 349 11.25 -13.19 -30.78
CA ILE A 349 11.98 -14.44 -30.49
C ILE A 349 11.17 -15.39 -29.60
N ASN A 350 10.35 -14.82 -28.70
CA ASN A 350 9.48 -15.57 -27.79
C ASN A 350 8.11 -15.91 -28.41
N TYR A 351 7.78 -15.39 -29.60
CA TYR A 351 6.50 -15.63 -30.26
C TYR A 351 6.39 -17.08 -30.71
N GLY A 352 5.24 -17.71 -30.43
CA GLY A 352 4.98 -19.11 -30.81
C GLY A 352 5.77 -20.17 -30.02
N LYS A 353 6.50 -19.80 -28.96
CA LYS A 353 7.25 -20.74 -28.11
C LYS A 353 6.60 -20.90 -26.74
N ASP A 354 6.51 -22.14 -26.27
CA ASP A 354 6.04 -22.47 -24.91
C ASP A 354 7.06 -22.05 -23.84
N TYR A 355 8.35 -22.27 -24.12
CA TYR A 355 9.46 -21.85 -23.25
C TYR A 355 10.04 -20.52 -23.73
N LYS A 356 9.77 -19.45 -22.97
CA LYS A 356 10.15 -18.08 -23.30
C LYS A 356 11.33 -17.63 -22.45
N PHE A 357 12.31 -16.97 -23.08
CA PHE A 357 13.45 -16.38 -22.38
C PHE A 357 13.00 -15.26 -21.42
N ALA A 358 12.04 -14.45 -21.85
CA ALA A 358 11.45 -13.36 -21.06
C ALA A 358 9.94 -13.57 -20.84
N HIS A 359 9.57 -14.60 -20.07
CA HIS A 359 8.17 -15.00 -19.85
C HIS A 359 7.24 -13.90 -19.30
N LYS A 360 7.78 -12.90 -18.57
CA LYS A 360 7.00 -11.78 -18.03
C LYS A 360 6.77 -10.68 -19.06
N LEU A 361 7.58 -10.61 -20.11
CA LEU A 361 7.46 -9.59 -21.15
C LEU A 361 6.36 -10.02 -22.13
N SER A 362 5.49 -9.08 -22.45
CA SER A 362 4.39 -9.28 -23.41
C SER A 362 4.14 -7.98 -24.16
N GLU A 363 3.33 -8.03 -25.21
CA GLU A 363 2.92 -6.85 -25.99
C GLU A 363 2.39 -5.71 -25.11
N ARG A 364 1.69 -6.05 -24.01
CA ARG A 364 1.18 -5.10 -23.03
C ARG A 364 2.25 -4.28 -22.31
N HIS A 365 3.52 -4.67 -22.38
CA HIS A 365 4.64 -3.92 -21.80
C HIS A 365 5.23 -2.89 -22.76
N LEU A 366 5.03 -3.06 -24.07
CA LEU A 366 5.53 -2.18 -25.13
C LEU A 366 4.46 -1.25 -25.68
N PHE A 367 3.25 -1.78 -25.92
CA PHE A 367 2.11 -1.04 -26.43
C PHE A 367 1.28 -0.50 -25.28
N VAL A 368 1.84 0.49 -24.58
CA VAL A 368 1.22 1.03 -23.38
C VAL A 368 0.53 2.35 -23.64
N GLU A 369 -0.79 2.32 -23.58
CA GLU A 369 -1.66 3.48 -23.80
C GLU A 369 -2.45 3.85 -22.53
N GLY A 370 -2.82 5.12 -22.43
CA GLY A 370 -3.67 5.66 -21.37
C GLY A 370 -3.23 5.26 -19.95
N SER A 371 -4.16 4.70 -19.17
CA SER A 371 -3.94 4.29 -17.78
C SER A 371 -2.86 3.21 -17.61
N GLY A 372 -2.52 2.46 -18.67
CA GLY A 372 -1.40 1.52 -18.64
C GLY A 372 -0.05 2.22 -18.38
N ARG A 373 0.09 3.51 -18.75
CA ARG A 373 1.29 4.30 -18.48
C ARG A 373 1.51 4.54 -16.98
N MET A 374 0.45 4.45 -16.19
CA MET A 374 0.50 4.60 -14.73
C MET A 374 0.81 3.29 -13.99
N ASN A 375 0.85 2.15 -14.68
CA ASN A 375 1.07 0.86 -14.03
C ASN A 375 2.56 0.61 -13.74
N VAL A 376 2.92 0.72 -12.46
CA VAL A 376 4.30 0.52 -11.98
C VAL A 376 4.80 -0.90 -12.21
N ARG A 377 3.94 -1.92 -12.10
CA ARG A 377 4.32 -3.33 -12.30
C ARG A 377 4.79 -3.58 -13.73
N LEU A 378 4.12 -2.99 -14.72
CA LEU A 378 4.55 -3.10 -16.12
C LEU A 378 5.92 -2.43 -16.32
N ALA A 379 6.14 -1.25 -15.73
CA ALA A 379 7.43 -0.56 -15.81
C ALA A 379 8.56 -1.37 -15.15
N ALA A 380 8.32 -1.92 -13.96
CA ALA A 380 9.30 -2.74 -13.24
C ALA A 380 9.67 -4.03 -13.97
N ASN A 381 8.71 -4.66 -14.66
CA ASN A 381 8.97 -5.85 -15.46
C ASN A 381 9.88 -5.55 -16.66
N VAL A 382 9.73 -4.38 -17.30
CA VAL A 382 10.58 -3.96 -18.42
C VAL A 382 12.02 -3.81 -17.96
N PHE A 383 12.26 -3.14 -16.83
CA PHE A 383 13.59 -2.94 -16.25
C PHE A 383 14.01 -4.05 -15.27
N SER A 384 13.64 -5.30 -15.56
CA SER A 384 13.95 -6.42 -14.68
C SER A 384 15.25 -7.13 -15.06
N ASN A 385 15.95 -7.65 -14.04
CA ASN A 385 17.14 -8.48 -14.23
C ASN A 385 16.88 -9.70 -15.14
N SER A 386 15.67 -10.29 -15.08
CA SER A 386 15.29 -11.39 -15.97
C SER A 386 15.25 -10.99 -17.45
N VAL A 387 14.80 -9.77 -17.77
CA VAL A 387 14.78 -9.27 -19.14
C VAL A 387 16.20 -8.96 -19.61
N SER A 388 17.03 -8.34 -18.77
CA SER A 388 18.44 -8.10 -19.07
C SER A 388 19.19 -9.40 -19.39
N LYS A 389 19.06 -10.44 -18.55
CA LYS A 389 19.65 -11.77 -18.81
C LYS A 389 19.15 -12.43 -20.08
N ALA A 390 17.86 -12.28 -20.39
CA ALA A 390 17.29 -12.80 -21.64
C ALA A 390 17.89 -12.10 -22.87
N ILE A 391 18.07 -10.77 -22.81
CA ILE A 391 18.74 -10.00 -23.86
C ILE A 391 20.20 -10.44 -24.00
N ALA A 392 20.93 -10.58 -22.89
CA ALA A 392 22.31 -11.06 -22.88
C ALA A 392 22.47 -12.42 -23.55
N TYR A 393 21.67 -13.40 -23.13
CA TYR A 393 21.69 -14.73 -23.71
C TYR A 393 21.36 -14.72 -25.21
N CYS A 394 20.35 -13.96 -25.61
CA CYS A 394 19.98 -13.85 -27.02
C CYS A 394 21.07 -13.14 -27.85
N GLY A 395 21.74 -12.13 -27.31
CA GLY A 395 22.89 -11.48 -27.95
C GLY A 395 24.09 -12.40 -28.10
N GLU A 396 24.47 -13.15 -27.05
CA GLU A 396 25.59 -14.10 -27.09
C GLU A 396 25.40 -15.26 -28.05
N LYS A 397 24.14 -15.68 -28.26
CA LYS A 397 23.76 -16.74 -29.20
C LYS A 397 23.46 -16.23 -30.61
N ASN A 398 23.73 -14.95 -30.89
CA ASN A 398 23.46 -14.29 -32.18
C ASN A 398 21.98 -14.37 -32.60
N TYR A 399 21.05 -14.39 -31.63
CA TYR A 399 19.62 -14.19 -31.87
C TYR A 399 19.25 -12.70 -31.92
N LEU A 400 20.09 -11.81 -31.38
CA LEU A 400 19.92 -10.35 -31.38
C LEU A 400 21.21 -9.68 -31.89
N ASP A 401 21.26 -9.34 -33.18
CA ASP A 401 22.46 -8.75 -33.80
C ASP A 401 22.26 -7.32 -34.29
N LYS A 402 21.00 -6.88 -34.44
CA LYS A 402 20.66 -5.63 -35.13
C LYS A 402 20.81 -4.37 -34.28
N TYR A 403 20.92 -4.50 -32.97
CA TYR A 403 20.81 -3.37 -32.04
C TYR A 403 21.87 -3.42 -30.94
N ASN A 404 22.04 -2.31 -30.22
CA ASN A 404 23.04 -2.11 -29.17
C ASN A 404 22.73 -2.90 -27.87
N TRP A 405 22.48 -4.21 -27.98
CA TRP A 405 22.05 -5.07 -26.88
C TRP A 405 23.08 -5.13 -25.74
N LYS A 406 24.37 -5.01 -26.05
CA LYS A 406 25.46 -4.98 -25.05
C LYS A 406 25.33 -3.82 -24.07
N GLU A 407 24.77 -2.70 -24.52
CA GLU A 407 24.60 -1.49 -23.72
C GLU A 407 23.35 -1.52 -22.83
N VAL A 408 22.44 -2.48 -23.06
CA VAL A 408 21.20 -2.66 -22.29
C VAL A 408 21.41 -3.51 -21.03
N ILE A 409 22.56 -4.18 -20.93
CA ILE A 409 22.83 -5.20 -19.90
C ILE A 409 23.55 -4.62 -18.67
N ILE A 410 24.01 -3.37 -18.76
CA ILE A 410 24.58 -2.61 -17.63
C ILE A 410 23.49 -2.36 -16.59
#